data_AF-A0A7S4HET4-F1
#
_entry.id   AF-A0A7S4HET4-F1
#
_cell.length_a   1.000
_cell.length_b   1.000
_cell.length_c   1.000
_cell.angle_alpha   90.00
_cell.angle_beta   90.00
_cell.angle_gamma   90.00
#
_symmetry.space_group_name_H-M   'P 1'
#
loop_
_entity.id
_entity.type
_entity.pdbx_description
1 polymer ?
#
loop_
_entity_poly.entity_id
_entity_poly.type
_entity_poly.pdbx_seq_one_letter_code
_entity_poly.pdbx_strand_id
1 'polypeptide(L)'
;ECIRLQPKWAKGFSRRGAALFRLEKLGPARDAFEKGLELDKDNATYVRCTKQELQLVMDAITQRKEESLEFKERAIEAFNVQNFKRAEQHLSSAIELDPENHVFYSNRAA
;
A
#
# COMPACT_ATOMS: atom_id res chain seq x y z
N GLU A 1 1.75 10.93 23.09
CA GLU A 1 0.44 10.35 22.75
C GLU A 1 -0.58 11.45 22.38
N CYS A 2 -0.46 12.05 21.19
CA CYS A 2 -1.20 13.30 20.88
C CYS A 2 -2.62 13.07 20.34
N ILE A 3 -2.87 11.93 19.70
CA ILE A 3 -4.14 11.60 19.04
C ILE A 3 -5.21 11.16 20.04
N ARG A 4 -4.78 10.58 21.18
CA ARG A 4 -5.67 10.21 22.29
C ARG A 4 -6.10 11.43 23.11
N LEU A 5 -5.27 12.48 23.12
CA LEU A 5 -5.54 13.72 23.85
C LEU A 5 -6.41 14.71 23.08
N GLN A 6 -6.38 14.67 21.73
CA GLN A 6 -7.28 15.46 20.88
C GLN A 6 -7.72 14.65 19.65
N PRO A 7 -8.88 13.97 19.72
CA PRO A 7 -9.39 13.16 18.60
C PRO A 7 -9.80 13.99 17.37
N LYS A 8 -9.89 15.32 17.49
CA LYS A 8 -10.16 16.27 16.40
C LYS A 8 -8.90 16.92 15.80
N TRP A 9 -7.70 16.50 16.22
CA TRP A 9 -6.46 17.11 15.73
C TRP A 9 -6.05 16.53 14.36
N ALA A 10 -6.65 17.05 13.29
CA ALA A 10 -6.40 16.63 11.91
C ALA A 10 -4.90 16.65 11.53
N LYS A 11 -4.16 17.70 11.92
CA LYS A 11 -2.70 17.78 11.73
C LYS A 11 -1.94 16.60 12.37
N GLY A 12 -2.46 16.01 13.44
CA GLY A 12 -1.87 14.83 14.07
C GLY A 12 -1.99 13.57 13.22
N PHE A 13 -3.11 13.43 12.52
CA PHE A 13 -3.34 12.34 11.57
C PHE A 13 -2.41 12.43 10.36
N SER A 14 -2.18 13.63 9.80
CA SER A 14 -1.22 13.80 8.70
C SER A 14 0.21 13.46 9.15
N ARG A 15 0.64 13.89 10.34
CA ARG A 15 1.96 13.50 10.89
C ARG A 15 2.10 12.00 11.10
N ARG A 16 1.02 11.34 11.53
CA ARG A 16 0.97 9.88 11.66
C ARG A 16 1.04 9.20 10.29
N GLY A 17 0.28 9.66 9.31
CA GLY A 17 0.31 9.18 7.93
C GLY A 17 1.72 9.27 7.35
N ALA A 18 2.37 10.42 7.47
CA ALA A 18 3.74 10.64 7.00
C ALA A 18 4.78 9.75 7.70
N ALA A 19 4.59 9.47 9.00
CA ALA A 19 5.45 8.52 9.73
C ALA A 19 5.22 7.08 9.24
N LEU A 20 3.96 6.66 9.05
CA LEU A 20 3.61 5.33 8.55
C LEU A 20 4.09 5.11 7.12
N PHE A 21 4.03 6.15 6.27
CA PHE A 21 4.55 6.12 4.91
C PHE A 21 6.05 5.88 4.90
N ARG A 22 6.81 6.56 5.77
CA ARG A 22 8.25 6.32 5.94
C ARG A 22 8.59 4.97 6.57
N LEU A 23 7.64 4.33 7.24
CA LEU A 23 7.76 2.95 7.74
C LEU A 23 7.29 1.92 6.71
N GLU A 24 7.02 2.34 5.47
CA GLU A 24 6.51 1.48 4.38
C GLU A 24 5.16 0.80 4.66
N LYS A 25 4.46 1.26 5.70
CA LYS A 25 3.12 0.78 6.06
C LYS A 25 2.08 1.57 5.28
N LEU A 26 2.01 1.32 3.98
CA LEU A 26 1.19 2.10 3.05
C LEU A 26 -0.31 2.06 3.37
N GLY A 27 -0.87 0.89 3.69
CA GLY A 27 -2.28 0.76 4.09
C GLY A 27 -2.64 1.63 5.30
N PRO A 28 -1.96 1.44 6.46
CA PRO A 28 -2.16 2.30 7.63
C PRO A 28 -1.89 3.78 7.37
N ALA A 29 -0.96 4.12 6.47
CA ALA A 29 -0.67 5.51 6.11
C ALA A 29 -1.85 6.15 5.38
N ARG A 30 -2.42 5.46 4.39
CA ARG A 30 -3.62 5.88 3.66
C ARG A 30 -4.77 6.16 4.62
N ASP A 31 -5.09 5.18 5.48
CA ASP A 31 -6.19 5.30 6.43
C ASP A 31 -6.01 6.47 7.41
N ALA A 32 -4.76 6.75 7.82
CA ALA A 32 -4.45 7.89 8.67
C ALA A 32 -4.69 9.22 7.96
N PHE A 33 -4.29 9.35 6.69
CA PHE A 33 -4.52 10.57 5.90
C PHE A 33 -6.00 10.80 5.59
N GLU A 34 -6.74 9.77 5.21
CA GLU A 34 -8.18 9.83 4.96
C GLU A 34 -8.93 10.31 6.21
N LYS A 35 -8.62 9.72 7.37
CA LYS A 35 -9.21 10.14 8.65
C LYS A 35 -8.86 11.59 9.01
N GLY A 36 -7.67 12.06 8.66
CA GLY A 36 -7.30 13.47 8.81
C GLY A 36 -8.18 14.40 7.98
N LEU A 37 -8.43 14.04 6.72
CA LEU A 37 -9.29 14.78 5.79
C LEU A 37 -10.76 14.81 6.22
N GLU A 38 -11.27 13.73 6.83
CA GLU A 38 -12.62 13.68 7.38
C GLU A 38 -12.81 14.66 8.55
N LEU A 39 -11.76 14.86 9.36
CA LEU A 39 -11.81 15.69 10.56
C LEU A 39 -11.70 17.20 10.29
N ASP A 40 -10.96 17.61 9.27
CA ASP A 40 -10.76 19.03 8.90
C ASP A 40 -10.91 19.23 7.39
N LYS A 41 -12.15 19.09 6.92
CA LYS A 41 -12.54 19.27 5.51
C LYS A 41 -12.70 20.74 5.09
N ASP A 42 -12.86 21.64 6.07
CA ASP A 42 -13.14 23.07 5.84
C ASP A 42 -11.85 23.89 5.67
N ASN A 43 -10.71 23.38 6.14
CA ASN A 43 -9.41 24.01 5.97
C ASN A 43 -8.79 23.67 4.62
N ALA A 44 -9.05 24.52 3.62
CA ALA A 44 -8.60 24.30 2.23
C ALA A 44 -7.08 24.05 2.10
N THR A 45 -6.24 24.74 2.87
CA THR A 45 -4.78 24.55 2.83
C THR A 45 -4.39 23.17 3.37
N TYR A 46 -4.96 22.77 4.50
CA TYR A 46 -4.72 21.46 5.10
C TYR A 46 -5.20 20.32 4.19
N VAL A 47 -6.41 20.45 3.63
CA VAL A 47 -6.99 19.47 2.70
C VAL A 47 -6.10 19.32 1.48
N ARG A 48 -5.62 20.42 0.89
CA ARG A 48 -4.74 20.37 -0.29
C ARG A 48 -3.43 19.63 0.02
N CYS A 49 -2.74 19.99 1.10
CA CYS A 49 -1.49 19.33 1.49
C CYS A 49 -1.68 17.85 1.80
N THR A 50 -2.70 17.51 2.60
CA THR A 50 -2.97 16.14 3.02
C THR A 50 -3.44 15.26 1.85
N LYS A 51 -4.23 15.80 0.91
CA LYS A 51 -4.59 15.09 -0.33
C LYS A 51 -3.36 14.81 -1.20
N GLN A 52 -2.41 15.74 -1.28
CA GLN A 52 -1.18 15.53 -2.03
C GLN A 52 -0.33 14.41 -1.40
N GLU A 53 -0.21 14.38 -0.07
CA GLU A 53 0.46 13.27 0.64
C GLU A 53 -0.28 11.94 0.45
N LEU A 54 -1.60 11.93 0.56
CA LEU A 54 -2.43 10.75 0.31
C LEU A 54 -2.23 10.22 -1.12
N GLN A 55 -2.16 11.10 -2.12
CA GLN A 55 -1.90 10.70 -3.50
C GLN A 55 -0.55 9.99 -3.63
N LEU A 56 0.51 10.50 -3.00
CA LEU A 56 1.82 9.83 -3.00
C LEU A 56 1.76 8.43 -2.37
N VAL A 57 0.99 8.26 -1.28
CA VAL A 57 0.77 6.94 -0.69
C VAL A 57 0.03 6.02 -1.66
N MET A 58 -1.02 6.52 -2.32
CA MET A 58 -1.81 5.75 -3.28
C MET A 58 -1.00 5.36 -4.52
N ASP A 59 -0.15 6.25 -5.01
CA ASP A 59 0.76 5.97 -6.12
C ASP A 59 1.76 4.87 -5.72
N ALA A 60 2.32 4.93 -4.51
CA ALA A 60 3.21 3.87 -4.00
C ALA A 60 2.49 2.52 -3.81
N ILE A 61 1.22 2.52 -3.38
CA ILE A 61 0.40 1.30 -3.28
C ILE A 61 0.17 0.72 -4.68
N THR A 62 -0.19 1.58 -5.63
CA THR A 62 -0.43 1.18 -7.02
C THR A 62 0.83 0.58 -7.62
N GLN A 63 1.99 1.23 -7.46
CA GLN A 63 3.27 0.72 -7.94
C GLN A 63 3.62 -0.66 -7.35
N ARG A 64 3.52 -0.84 -6.02
CA ARG A 64 3.75 -2.17 -5.41
C ARG A 64 2.81 -3.23 -5.95
N LYS A 65 1.56 -2.87 -6.19
CA LYS A 65 0.56 -3.79 -6.75
C LYS A 65 0.89 -4.15 -8.20
N GLU A 66 1.30 -3.19 -9.01
CA GLU A 66 1.74 -3.42 -10.39
C GLU A 66 2.98 -4.30 -10.43
N GLU A 67 3.99 -4.03 -9.59
CA GLU A 67 5.19 -4.88 -9.45
C GLU A 67 4.82 -6.31 -9.05
N SER A 68 3.91 -6.49 -8.09
CA SER A 68 3.40 -7.81 -7.69
C SER A 68 2.73 -8.54 -8.85
N LEU A 69 1.93 -7.84 -9.68
CA LEU A 69 1.30 -8.40 -10.87
C LEU A 69 2.31 -8.78 -11.96
N GLU A 70 3.38 -7.99 -12.13
CA GLU A 70 4.45 -8.29 -13.08
C GLU A 70 5.19 -9.58 -12.68
N PHE A 71 5.48 -9.75 -11.38
CA PHE A 71 6.05 -11.00 -10.88
C PHE A 71 5.14 -12.19 -11.14
N LYS A 72 3.82 -12.04 -11.00
CA LYS A 72 2.85 -13.08 -11.37
C LYS A 72 2.92 -13.41 -12.87
N GLU A 73 3.01 -12.43 -13.75
CA GLU A 73 3.12 -12.68 -15.21
C GLU A 73 4.41 -13.41 -15.57
N ARG A 74 5.54 -13.00 -14.98
CA ARG A 74 6.81 -13.70 -15.11
C ARG A 74 6.74 -15.14 -14.58
N ALA A 75 5.97 -15.37 -13.53
CA ALA A 75 5.72 -16.73 -13.03
C ALA A 75 4.94 -17.57 -14.05
N ILE A 76 3.90 -17.01 -14.68
CA ILE A 76 3.12 -17.70 -15.72
C ILE A 76 4.01 -18.03 -16.93
N GLU A 77 4.88 -17.10 -17.35
CA GLU A 77 5.86 -17.37 -18.40
C GLU A 77 6.81 -18.50 -18.03
N ALA A 78 7.34 -18.47 -16.79
CA ALA A 78 8.20 -19.53 -16.27
C ALA A 78 7.48 -20.89 -16.21
N PHE A 79 6.18 -20.92 -15.89
CA PHE A 79 5.34 -22.12 -15.97
C PHE A 79 5.23 -22.65 -17.40
N ASN A 80 5.01 -21.77 -18.39
CA ASN A 80 4.88 -22.16 -19.80
C ASN A 80 6.17 -22.81 -20.34
N VAL A 81 7.34 -22.38 -19.87
CA VAL A 81 8.64 -22.99 -20.22
C VAL A 81 9.02 -24.16 -19.28
N GLN A 82 8.08 -24.67 -18.48
CA GLN A 82 8.28 -25.76 -17.51
C GLN A 82 9.37 -25.50 -16.47
N ASN A 83 9.71 -24.23 -16.23
CA ASN A 83 10.68 -23.81 -15.22
C ASN A 83 9.98 -23.50 -13.90
N PHE A 84 9.49 -24.56 -13.25
CA PHE A 84 8.72 -24.47 -12.01
C PHE A 84 9.49 -23.82 -10.85
N LYS A 85 10.82 -24.03 -10.78
CA LYS A 85 11.66 -23.41 -9.75
C LYS A 85 11.65 -21.89 -9.83
N ARG A 86 11.76 -21.32 -11.04
CA ARG A 86 11.67 -19.86 -11.22
C ARG A 86 10.26 -19.33 -11.00
N ALA A 87 9.24 -20.09 -11.40
CA ALA A 87 7.85 -19.71 -11.19
C ALA A 87 7.52 -19.57 -9.70
N GLU A 88 7.95 -20.51 -8.85
CA GLU A 88 7.78 -20.47 -7.40
C GLU A 88 8.47 -19.24 -6.78
N GLN A 89 9.68 -18.92 -7.23
CA GLN A 89 10.41 -17.73 -6.77
C GLN A 89 9.67 -16.43 -7.12
N HIS A 90 9.22 -16.29 -8.36
CA HIS A 90 8.46 -15.12 -8.79
C HIS A 90 7.13 -14.97 -8.04
N LEU A 91 6.39 -16.06 -7.83
CA LEU A 91 5.17 -16.04 -7.02
C LEU A 91 5.43 -15.70 -5.56
N SER A 92 6.56 -16.15 -4.99
CA SER A 92 6.95 -15.79 -3.63
C SER A 92 7.21 -14.29 -3.50
N SER A 93 7.94 -13.69 -4.45
CA SER A 93 8.13 -12.23 -4.49
C SER A 93 6.82 -11.46 -4.69
N ALA A 94 5.88 -11.97 -5.49
CA ALA A 94 4.56 -11.36 -5.63
C ALA A 94 3.77 -11.35 -4.31
N ILE A 95 3.83 -12.45 -3.54
CA ILE A 95 3.19 -12.59 -2.22
C ILE A 95 3.84 -11.67 -1.18
N GLU A 96 5.16 -11.48 -1.21
CA GLU A 96 5.84 -10.55 -0.29
C GLU A 96 5.41 -9.10 -0.52
N LEU A 97 5.17 -8.71 -1.78
CA LEU A 97 4.73 -7.37 -2.15
C LEU A 97 3.25 -7.12 -1.85
N ASP A 98 2.40 -8.13 -2.06
CA ASP A 98 0.96 -8.07 -1.80
C ASP A 98 0.48 -9.38 -1.16
N PRO A 99 0.65 -9.51 0.17
CA PRO A 99 0.30 -10.73 0.90
C PRO A 99 -1.22 -10.95 1.03
N GLU A 100 -2.03 -9.91 0.78
CA GLU A 100 -3.49 -9.98 0.85
C GLU A 100 -4.10 -10.60 -0.42
N ASN A 101 -3.34 -10.68 -1.51
CA ASN A 101 -3.81 -11.22 -2.76
C ASN A 101 -3.75 -12.76 -2.82
N HIS A 102 -4.86 -13.37 -2.41
CA HIS A 102 -5.09 -14.80 -2.42
C HIS A 102 -4.88 -15.48 -3.80
N VAL A 103 -4.95 -14.75 -4.92
CA VAL A 103 -4.74 -15.31 -6.27
C VAL A 103 -3.33 -15.90 -6.43
N PHE A 104 -2.32 -15.31 -5.81
CA PHE A 104 -0.94 -15.81 -5.91
C PHE A 104 -0.75 -17.16 -5.23
N TYR A 105 -1.49 -17.42 -4.16
CA TYR A 105 -1.42 -18.71 -3.46
C TYR A 105 -2.04 -19.83 -4.29
N SER A 106 -3.17 -19.55 -4.95
CA SER A 106 -3.81 -20.50 -5.87
C SER A 106 -2.90 -20.88 -7.03
N ASN A 107 -2.22 -19.89 -7.63
CA ASN A 107 -1.29 -20.14 -8.73
C ASN A 107 0.00 -20.85 -8.30
N ARG A 108 0.39 -20.77 -7.02
CA ARG A 108 1.56 -21.49 -6.48
C ARG A 108 1.26 -22.97 -6.18
N ALA A 109 -0.02 -23.32 -6.00
CA ALA A 109 -0.45 -24.69 -5.66
C ALA A 109 -0.83 -25.53 -6.89
N ALA A 110 -0.89 -24.94 -8.09
CA ALA A 110 -1.24 -25.56 -9.36
C ALA A 110 0.01 -26.01 -10.13
#